data_AF-A0A9E6DIV3-F1
#
_entry.id   AF-A0A9E6DIV3-F1
#
_cell.length_a   1.000
_cell.length_b   1.000
_cell.length_c   1.000
_cell.angle_alpha   90.00
_cell.angle_beta   90.00
_cell.angle_gamma   90.00
#
_symmetry.space_group_name_H-M   'P 1'
#
loop_
_entity.id
_entity.type
_entity.pdbx_description
1 polymer ?
#
loop_
_entity_poly.entity_id
_entity_poly.type
_entity_poly.pdbx_seq_one_letter_code
_entity_poly.pdbx_strand_id
1 'polypeptide(L)' 'MKSFIFSTDNERGGVMLCDIETLEDAVNYLNKRFPGVVKVEMGKDTWTEQAGFDYAASSHRPIET' A
#
# COMPACT_ATOMS: atom_id res chain seq x y z
N MET A 1 1.49 13.14 6.96
CA MET A 1 1.04 13.01 5.56
C MET A 1 1.88 12.00 4.79
N LYS A 2 1.24 10.95 4.29
CA LYS A 2 1.83 9.91 3.43
C LYS A 2 1.06 9.79 2.12
N SER A 3 1.75 9.34 1.08
CA SER A 3 1.18 9.07 -0.24
C SER A 3 0.95 7.57 -0.42
N PHE A 4 -0.26 7.22 -0.82
CA PHE A 4 -0.65 5.85 -1.15
C PHE A 4 -1.03 5.80 -2.63
N ILE A 5 -0.49 4.85 -3.36
CA ILE A 5 -0.87 4.56 -4.74
C ILE A 5 -1.81 3.38 -4.69
N PHE A 6 -2.96 3.44 -5.36
CA PHE A 6 -3.86 2.30 -5.40
C PHE A 6 -4.31 1.99 -6.83
N SER A 7 -4.64 0.72 -7.06
CA SER A 7 -5.14 0.21 -8.33
C SER A 7 -6.41 -0.59 -8.09
N THR A 8 -7.35 -0.50 -9.02
CA THR A 8 -8.59 -1.27 -9.02
C THR A 8 -8.59 -2.32 -10.13
N ASP A 9 -9.50 -3.28 -10.04
CA ASP A 9 -9.71 -4.36 -11.00
C ASP A 9 -10.03 -3.87 -12.43
N ASN A 10 -10.64 -2.68 -12.55
CA ASN A 10 -10.95 -2.04 -13.84
C ASN A 10 -9.80 -1.20 -14.41
N GLU A 11 -8.56 -1.49 -14.02
CA GLU A 11 -7.34 -0.76 -14.42
C GLU A 11 -7.35 0.75 -14.05
N ARG A 12 -8.34 1.18 -13.25
CA ARG A 12 -8.41 2.53 -12.72
C ARG A 12 -7.56 2.60 -11.46
N GLY A 13 -6.70 3.60 -11.34
CA GLY A 13 -5.85 3.80 -10.18
C GLY A 13 -5.65 5.28 -9.89
N GLY A 14 -5.15 5.57 -8.70
CA GLY A 14 -4.93 6.94 -8.27
C GLY A 14 -3.90 7.05 -7.15
N VAL A 15 -3.53 8.29 -6.86
CA VAL A 15 -2.70 8.64 -5.70
C VAL A 15 -3.59 9.30 -4.67
N MET A 16 -3.52 8.82 -3.43
CA MET A 16 -4.16 9.40 -2.26
C MET A 16 -3.09 10.02 -1.37
N LEU A 17 -3.27 11.29 -1.00
CA LEU A 17 -2.45 11.99 0.00
C LEU A 17 -3.29 12.16 1.27
N CYS A 18 -2.87 11.54 2.36
CA CYS A 18 -3.64 11.56 3.61
C CYS A 18 -2.72 11.48 4.84
N ASP A 19 -3.26 11.79 6.01
CA ASP A 19 -2.57 11.63 7.30
C ASP A 19 -2.65 10.21 7.89
N ILE A 20 -3.04 9.23 7.07
CA ILE A 20 -2.99 7.82 7.43
C ILE A 20 -1.53 7.38 7.57
N GLU A 21 -1.20 6.74 8.68
CA GLU A 21 0.18 6.36 9.01
C GLU A 21 0.54 4.94 8.58
N THR A 22 -0.45 4.05 8.48
CA THR A 22 -0.30 2.62 8.22
C THR A 22 -0.93 2.18 6.90
N LEU A 23 -0.33 1.18 6.27
CA LEU A 23 -0.85 0.60 5.03
C LEU A 23 -2.22 -0.06 5.25
N GLU A 24 -2.43 -0.71 6.39
CA GLU A 24 -3.69 -1.37 6.75
C GLU A 24 -4.88 -0.41 6.80
N ASP A 25 -4.71 0.74 7.43
CA ASP A 25 -5.77 1.75 7.52
C ASP A 25 -6.05 2.37 6.15
N ALA A 26 -5.00 2.57 5.33
CA ALA A 26 -5.14 3.04 3.96
C ALA A 26 -5.90 2.03 3.09
N VAL A 27 -5.58 0.75 3.18
CA VAL A 27 -6.29 -0.34 2.48
C VAL A 27 -7.76 -0.38 2.90
N ASN A 28 -8.05 -0.30 4.20
CA ASN A 28 -9.42 -0.31 4.71
C ASN A 28 -10.22 0.92 4.22
N TYR A 29 -9.59 2.10 4.26
CA TYR A 29 -10.18 3.33 3.75
C TYR A 29 -10.47 3.24 2.25
N LEU A 30 -9.49 2.81 1.46
CA LEU A 30 -9.58 2.73 0.00
C LEU A 30 -10.62 1.69 -0.42
N ASN A 31 -10.68 0.52 0.22
CA ASN A 31 -11.70 -0.50 -0.06
C ASN A 31 -13.13 -0.01 0.25
N LYS A 32 -13.30 0.83 1.28
CA LYS A 32 -14.60 1.45 1.58
C LYS A 32 -14.99 2.53 0.57
N ARG A 33 -14.00 3.26 0.03
CA ARG A 33 -14.24 4.42 -0.84
C ARG A 33 -14.32 4.07 -2.32
N PHE A 34 -13.52 3.10 -2.75
CA PHE A 34 -13.40 2.65 -4.13
C PHE A 34 -13.68 1.15 -4.17
N PRO A 35 -14.79 0.71 -4.77
CA PRO A 35 -15.03 -0.70 -4.98
C PRO A 35 -13.99 -1.26 -5.96
N GLY A 36 -13.49 -2.46 -5.68
CA GLY A 36 -12.57 -3.18 -6.57
C GLY A 36 -11.10 -2.83 -6.41
N VAL A 37 -10.67 -2.27 -5.27
CA VAL A 37 -9.23 -2.03 -5.00
C VAL A 37 -8.48 -3.35 -4.87
N VAL A 38 -7.57 -3.62 -5.80
CA VAL A 38 -6.78 -4.86 -5.87
C VAL A 38 -5.35 -4.70 -5.36
N LYS A 39 -4.83 -3.47 -5.33
CA LYS A 39 -3.46 -3.17 -4.89
C LYS A 39 -3.38 -1.79 -4.23
N VAL A 40 -2.59 -1.68 -3.17
CA VAL A 40 -2.24 -0.42 -2.49
C VAL A 40 -0.74 -0.42 -2.19
N GLU A 41 -0.03 0.64 -2.55
CA GLU A 41 1.41 0.79 -2.39
C GLU A 41 1.70 2.02 -1.54
N MET A 42 2.61 1.87 -0.59
CA MET A 42 3.04 2.87 0.38
C MET A 42 4.56 2.89 0.40
N GLY A 43 5.15 3.62 -0.55
CA GLY A 43 6.59 3.67 -0.71
C GLY A 43 7.16 2.32 -1.14
N LYS A 44 7.69 1.54 -0.19
CA LYS A 44 8.20 0.19 -0.43
C LYS A 44 7.26 -0.92 0.05
N ASP A 45 6.36 -0.59 0.96
CA ASP A 45 5.36 -1.52 1.48
C ASP A 45 4.20 -1.60 0.49
N THR A 46 3.68 -2.80 0.26
CA THR A 46 2.62 -3.04 -0.70
C THR A 46 1.58 -3.99 -0.12
N TRP A 47 0.33 -3.78 -0.46
CA TRP A 47 -0.76 -4.69 -0.20
C TRP A 47 -1.40 -5.09 -1.52
N THR A 48 -1.74 -6.36 -1.68
CA THR A 48 -2.57 -6.85 -2.79
C THR A 48 -3.67 -7.75 -2.26
N GLU A 49 -4.80 -7.80 -2.96
CA GLU A 49 -5.90 -8.69 -2.61
C GLU A 49 -5.47 -10.17 -2.58
N GLN A 50 -4.55 -10.57 -3.47
CA GLN A 50 -4.10 -11.95 -3.59
C GLN A 50 -3.01 -12.35 -2.59
N ALA A 51 -2.03 -11.47 -2.33
CA ALA A 51 -0.88 -11.80 -1.47
C ALA A 51 -1.00 -11.26 -0.04
N GLY A 52 -1.92 -10.32 0.21
CA GLY A 52 -1.99 -9.60 1.49
C GLY A 52 -0.91 -8.53 1.61
N PHE A 53 -0.45 -8.27 2.84
CA PHE A 53 0.53 -7.23 3.15
C PHE A 53 1.97 -7.75 2.97
N ASP A 54 2.71 -7.08 2.09
CA ASP A 54 4.14 -7.24 1.88
C ASP A 54 4.85 -5.99 2.40
N TYR A 55 5.52 -6.14 3.55
CA TYR A 55 6.34 -5.06 4.10
C TYR A 55 7.75 -5.25 3.61
N ALA A 56 8.32 -4.24 2.98
CA ALA A 56 9.69 -4.30 2.53
C ALA A 56 10.58 -4.34 3.77
N ALA A 57 11.00 -5.56 4.16
CA ALA A 57 11.91 -5.76 5.27
C ALA A 57 13.10 -4.82 5.06
N SER A 58 13.23 -3.85 5.97
CA SER A 58 14.37 -2.94 6.04
C SER A 58 15.61 -3.77 5.74
N SER A 59 16.29 -3.49 4.64
CA SER A 59 17.55 -4.17 4.31
C SER A 59 18.57 -3.79 5.38
N HIS A 60 18.52 -4.46 6.53
CA HIS A 60 19.62 -4.65 7.44
C HIS A 60 20.63 -5.47 6.64
N ARG A 61 21.44 -4.80 5.82
CA ARG A 61 22.71 -5.39 5.44
C ARG A 61 23.49 -5.52 6.75
N PRO A 62 23.86 -6.72 7.21
CA PRO A 62 24.90 -6.80 8.20
C PRO A 62 26.14 -6.15 7.58
N ILE A 63 26.71 -5.17 8.27
CA ILE A 63 28.06 -4.70 7.97
C ILE A 63 29.01 -5.87 8.27
N GLU A 64 29.48 -6.57 7.24
CA GLU A 64 30.58 -7.52 7.41
C GLU A 64 31.82 -6.73 7.84
N THR A 65 32.37 -7.05 9.01
CA THR A 65 33.61 -6.48 9.58
C THR A 65 34.78 -7.37 9.25
#